data_AF-C3ZHG3-F1
#
_entry.id   AF-C3ZHG3-F1
#
_cell.length_a   1.000
_cell.length_b   1.000
_cell.length_c   1.000
_cell.angle_alpha   90.00
_cell.angle_beta   90.00
_cell.angle_gamma   90.00
#
_symmetry.space_group_name_H-M   'P 1'
#
loop_
_entity.id
_entity.type
_entity.pdbx_description
1 polymer ?
#
loop_
_entity_poly.entity_id
_entity_poly.type
_entity_poly.pdbx_seq_one_letter_code
_entity_poly.pdbx_strand_id
1 'polypeptide(L)'
;DECKSGIHGCQHGCNNLPGTYECTCPDGFVLIGEDCLDVDECSLDLDDCSQSCTNTNGSYTCGCPTGYELNPDGRTCDGNHFISLYVDECRLTNHGCHECNNTPGSYECSCRDGYAVGTGGTSCQDVNECLLDDAVCSYVCINTEGSYYCICPPGYLPETD
;
A
#
# COMPACT_ATOMS: atom_id res chain seq x y z
N ASP A 1 30.49 34.65 -25.87
CA ASP A 1 29.50 34.07 -24.96
C ASP A 1 28.85 32.91 -25.68
N GLU A 2 29.57 31.82 -25.59
CA GLU A 2 29.36 30.59 -26.31
C GLU A 2 28.04 29.97 -25.85
N CYS A 3 27.75 30.05 -24.54
CA CYS A 3 26.50 29.65 -23.92
C CYS A 3 25.28 30.44 -24.40
N LYS A 4 25.41 31.76 -24.66
CA LYS A 4 24.31 32.54 -25.25
C LYS A 4 24.16 32.34 -26.76
N SER A 5 25.26 32.01 -27.44
CA SER A 5 25.26 31.82 -28.89
C SER A 5 24.78 30.43 -29.33
N GLY A 6 24.67 29.47 -28.40
CA GLY A 6 24.26 28.10 -28.70
C GLY A 6 25.28 27.30 -29.50
N ILE A 7 26.54 27.74 -29.53
CA ILE A 7 27.65 27.10 -30.26
C ILE A 7 28.46 26.18 -29.31
N HIS A 8 27.86 25.77 -28.20
CA HIS A 8 28.47 24.84 -27.24
C HIS A 8 27.96 23.41 -27.47
N GLY A 9 28.83 22.41 -27.31
CA GLY A 9 28.47 20.99 -27.43
C GLY A 9 27.83 20.38 -26.18
N CYS A 10 27.63 21.16 -25.11
CA CYS A 10 27.16 20.64 -23.83
C CYS A 10 25.75 20.04 -23.88
N GLN A 11 25.60 18.83 -23.32
CA GLN A 11 24.30 18.16 -23.18
C GLN A 11 23.37 18.86 -22.16
N HIS A 12 23.91 19.42 -21.07
CA HIS A 12 23.14 20.02 -19.98
C HIS A 12 23.55 21.47 -19.68
N GLY A 13 24.49 21.68 -18.76
CA GLY A 13 24.91 23.01 -18.33
C GLY A 13 26.06 23.57 -19.16
N CYS A 14 26.09 24.89 -19.33
CA CYS A 14 27.18 25.61 -20.00
C CYS A 14 27.58 26.82 -19.14
N ASN A 15 28.85 26.88 -18.75
CA ASN A 15 29.43 28.05 -18.11
C ASN A 15 30.38 28.74 -19.10
N ASN A 16 30.14 30.03 -19.35
CA ASN A 16 30.97 30.80 -20.26
C ASN A 16 32.20 31.36 -19.55
N LEU A 17 33.39 31.07 -20.06
CA LEU A 17 34.66 31.59 -19.58
C LEU A 17 35.26 32.61 -20.58
N PRO A 18 36.25 33.41 -20.19
CA PRO A 18 36.93 34.29 -21.14
C PRO A 18 37.70 33.48 -22.20
N GLY A 19 37.19 33.45 -23.43
CA GLY A 19 37.81 32.79 -24.58
C GLY A 19 37.51 31.28 -24.71
N THR A 20 36.63 30.73 -23.88
CA THR A 20 36.16 29.34 -23.95
C THR A 20 34.85 29.18 -23.18
N TYR A 21 34.30 27.97 -23.17
CA TYR A 21 33.24 27.54 -22.26
C TYR A 21 33.63 26.23 -21.56
N GLU A 22 32.93 25.89 -20.49
CA GLU A 22 32.96 24.58 -19.85
C GLU A 22 31.54 24.02 -19.75
N CYS A 23 31.39 22.71 -19.90
CA CYS A 23 30.12 22.03 -19.67
C CYS A 23 30.00 21.62 -18.21
N THR A 24 28.77 21.63 -17.69
CA THR A 24 28.48 21.16 -16.33
C THR A 24 27.33 20.17 -16.35
N CYS A 25 27.37 19.23 -15.40
CA CYS A 25 26.33 18.22 -15.25
C CYS A 25 25.46 18.52 -14.02
N PRO A 26 24.19 18.07 -14.02
CA PRO A 26 23.36 18.08 -12.82
C PRO A 26 23.96 17.24 -11.70
N ASP A 27 23.48 17.45 -10.47
CA ASP A 27 23.82 16.57 -9.33
C ASP A 27 23.47 15.11 -9.65
N GLY A 28 24.32 14.17 -9.24
CA GLY A 28 24.18 12.74 -9.57
C GLY A 28 24.79 12.34 -10.92
N PHE A 29 25.42 13.26 -11.65
CA PHE A 29 26.05 12.96 -12.94
C PHE A 29 27.52 13.39 -12.98
N VAL A 30 28.30 12.68 -13.78
CA VAL A 30 29.71 13.00 -14.06
C VAL A 30 29.88 13.34 -15.53
N LEU A 31 30.68 14.38 -15.80
CA LEU A 31 30.99 14.81 -17.16
C LEU A 31 32.08 13.90 -17.75
N ILE A 32 31.76 13.20 -18.84
CA ILE A 32 32.71 12.41 -19.62
C ILE A 32 32.66 12.91 -21.07
N GLY A 33 33.67 13.71 -21.45
CA GLY A 33 33.63 14.45 -22.70
C GLY A 33 32.65 15.62 -22.62
N GLU A 34 31.61 15.59 -23.45
CA GLU A 34 30.51 16.58 -23.44
C GLU A 34 29.18 15.99 -22.91
N ASP A 35 29.20 14.70 -22.56
CA ASP A 35 28.04 13.95 -22.08
C ASP A 35 28.05 13.85 -20.55
N CYS A 36 26.86 13.91 -19.97
CA CYS A 36 26.61 13.68 -18.56
C CYS A 36 26.14 12.24 -18.37
N LEU A 37 26.99 11.42 -17.75
CA LEU A 37 26.64 10.06 -17.40
C LEU A 37 26.25 9.97 -15.94
N ASP A 38 25.21 9.19 -15.70
CA ASP A 38 24.71 8.88 -14.36
C ASP A 38 25.82 8.26 -13.50
N VAL A 39 25.92 8.72 -12.26
CA VAL A 39 26.82 8.14 -11.26
C VAL A 39 26.07 7.05 -10.53
N ASP A 40 26.50 5.81 -10.70
CA ASP A 40 25.93 4.69 -9.96
C ASP A 40 26.46 4.69 -8.51
N GLU A 41 25.72 5.30 -7.60
CA GLU A 41 26.14 5.41 -6.20
C GLU A 41 26.17 4.04 -5.50
N CYS A 42 25.32 3.10 -5.92
CA CYS A 42 25.28 1.75 -5.37
C CYS A 42 26.54 0.94 -5.75
N SER A 43 27.02 1.07 -6.99
CA SER A 43 28.23 0.37 -7.46
C SER A 43 29.51 0.94 -6.87
N LEU A 44 29.46 2.18 -6.36
CA LEU A 44 30.59 2.88 -5.77
C LEU A 44 30.61 2.82 -4.24
N ASP A 45 29.65 2.12 -3.61
CA ASP A 45 29.43 2.10 -2.16
C ASP A 45 29.33 3.53 -1.57
N LEU A 46 28.70 4.44 -2.32
CA LEU A 46 28.45 5.82 -1.92
C LEU A 46 26.98 6.06 -1.51
N ASP A 47 26.15 5.03 -1.61
CA ASP A 47 24.78 5.09 -1.13
C ASP A 47 24.73 5.12 0.41
N ASP A 48 23.77 5.86 0.95
CA ASP A 48 23.52 5.92 2.39
C ASP A 48 22.35 4.99 2.77
N CYS A 49 22.17 3.88 2.04
CA CYS A 49 21.13 2.91 2.33
C CYS A 49 21.55 1.98 3.46
N SER A 50 20.60 1.68 4.35
CA SER A 50 20.85 0.72 5.43
C SER A 50 20.92 -0.73 4.97
N GLN A 51 20.34 -1.06 3.81
CA GLN A 51 20.16 -2.45 3.35
C GLN A 51 20.37 -2.63 1.84
N SER A 52 19.36 -2.33 1.02
CA SER A 52 19.42 -2.51 -0.43
C SER A 52 19.49 -1.15 -1.12
N CYS A 53 20.36 -1.02 -2.11
CA CYS A 53 20.44 0.14 -2.99
C CYS A 53 19.99 -0.24 -4.41
N THR A 54 19.30 0.67 -5.09
CA THR A 54 18.97 0.55 -6.51
C THR A 54 19.26 1.87 -7.19
N ASN A 55 20.21 1.83 -8.14
CA ASN A 55 20.61 3.01 -8.89
C ASN A 55 19.48 3.47 -9.82
N THR A 56 19.32 4.78 -9.94
CA THR A 56 18.31 5.43 -10.78
C THR A 56 18.95 6.58 -11.53
N ASN A 57 18.38 7.02 -12.65
CA ASN A 57 19.02 8.08 -13.43
C ASN A 57 19.01 9.43 -12.67
N GLY A 58 20.17 9.81 -12.15
CA GLY A 58 20.47 11.02 -11.39
C GLY A 58 20.43 10.85 -9.87
N SER A 59 20.22 9.63 -9.35
CA SER A 59 20.16 9.35 -7.91
C SER A 59 20.09 7.84 -7.62
N TYR A 60 19.79 7.47 -6.38
CA TYR A 60 19.50 6.09 -6.00
C TYR A 60 18.30 6.01 -5.08
N THR A 61 17.74 4.81 -4.96
CA THR A 61 16.65 4.49 -4.04
C THR A 61 17.03 3.36 -3.12
N CYS A 62 16.65 3.47 -1.84
CA CYS A 62 16.88 2.42 -0.86
C CYS A 62 15.66 1.50 -0.76
N GLY A 63 15.92 0.21 -0.58
CA GLY A 63 14.91 -0.83 -0.41
C GLY A 63 15.09 -1.60 0.89
N CYS A 64 13.99 -2.09 1.44
CA CYS A 64 13.96 -2.90 2.65
C CYS A 64 13.70 -4.38 2.32
N PRO A 65 14.29 -5.30 3.09
CA PRO A 65 14.00 -6.73 2.97
C PRO A 65 12.54 -7.02 3.38
N THR A 66 12.04 -8.20 3.00
CA THR A 66 10.68 -8.64 3.32
C THR A 66 10.42 -8.55 4.84
N GLY A 67 9.32 -7.89 5.21
CA GLY A 67 8.92 -7.69 6.61
C GLY A 67 9.40 -6.39 7.26
N TYR A 68 10.07 -5.52 6.50
CA TYR A 68 10.57 -4.22 6.96
C TYR A 68 9.98 -3.10 6.10
N GLU A 69 9.76 -1.93 6.70
CA GLU A 69 9.27 -0.73 6.01
C GLU A 69 10.37 0.32 5.93
N LEU A 70 10.44 1.04 4.80
CA LEU A 70 11.39 2.13 4.61
C LEU A 70 10.94 3.32 5.46
N ASN A 71 11.82 3.81 6.31
CA ASN A 71 11.55 4.95 7.15
C ASN A 71 11.36 6.22 6.33
N PRO A 72 10.74 7.27 6.92
CA PRO A 72 10.57 8.57 6.25
C PRO A 72 11.87 9.26 5.82
N ASP A 73 13.02 8.81 6.34
CA ASP A 73 14.34 9.26 5.89
C ASP A 73 14.74 8.70 4.52
N GLY A 74 13.98 7.73 4.00
CA GLY A 74 14.22 7.07 2.71
C GLY A 74 15.46 6.18 2.69
N ARG A 75 16.06 5.87 3.85
CA ARG A 75 17.38 5.25 3.97
C ARG A 75 17.40 4.07 4.93
N THR A 76 16.73 4.21 6.07
CA THR A 76 16.73 3.20 7.13
C THR A 76 15.47 2.34 7.07
N CYS A 77 15.58 1.09 7.49
CA CYS A 77 14.45 0.16 7.55
C CYS A 77 14.01 -0.03 8.99
N ASP A 78 12.72 0.15 9.29
CA ASP A 78 12.15 -0.23 10.58
C ASP A 78 11.65 -1.68 10.56
N GLY A 79 12.10 -2.47 11.52
CA GLY A 79 11.76 -3.88 11.72
C GLY A 79 10.54 -4.10 12.61
N ASN A 80 9.88 -3.03 13.07
CA ASN A 80 8.78 -3.13 14.03
C ASN A 80 7.49 -3.76 13.48
N HIS A 81 7.44 -4.20 12.21
CA HIS A 81 6.35 -5.02 11.71
C HIS A 81 6.49 -6.53 12.06
N PHE A 82 7.59 -6.94 12.71
CA PHE A 82 7.74 -8.32 13.21
C PHE A 82 6.71 -8.69 14.31
N ILE A 83 5.95 -7.71 14.82
CA ILE A 83 4.91 -7.92 15.83
C ILE A 83 3.65 -8.53 15.19
N SER A 84 3.28 -8.19 13.95
CA SER A 84 2.01 -8.67 13.37
C SER A 84 1.98 -10.18 13.12
N LEU A 85 3.13 -10.83 12.89
CA LEU A 85 3.19 -12.29 12.66
C LEU A 85 2.85 -13.14 13.89
N TYR A 86 3.07 -12.61 15.10
CA TYR A 86 2.93 -13.35 16.36
C TYR A 86 1.92 -12.75 17.32
N VAL A 87 1.25 -11.66 16.95
CA VAL A 87 0.08 -11.21 17.68
C VAL A 87 -0.99 -12.29 17.54
N ASP A 88 -1.65 -12.55 18.65
CA ASP A 88 -2.84 -13.40 18.70
C ASP A 88 -4.03 -12.46 18.87
N GLU A 89 -4.60 -12.02 17.75
CA GLU A 89 -5.74 -11.11 17.73
C GLU A 89 -6.98 -11.76 18.35
N CYS A 90 -7.04 -13.09 18.38
CA CYS A 90 -8.10 -13.83 19.07
C CYS A 90 -8.04 -13.69 20.59
N ARG A 91 -6.92 -13.23 21.15
CA ARG A 91 -6.78 -12.89 22.58
C ARG A 91 -7.12 -11.44 22.90
N LEU A 92 -7.35 -10.61 21.89
CA LEU A 92 -7.77 -9.23 22.10
C LEU A 92 -9.28 -9.20 22.43
N THR A 93 -9.65 -8.36 23.38
CA THR A 93 -11.07 -8.11 23.65
C THR A 93 -11.70 -7.38 22.47
N ASN A 94 -12.84 -7.89 21.97
CA ASN A 94 -13.67 -7.25 20.96
C ASN A 94 -13.10 -7.23 19.52
N HIS A 95 -12.50 -8.34 19.11
CA HIS A 95 -12.01 -8.60 17.73
C HIS A 95 -13.09 -8.75 16.63
N GLY A 96 -14.38 -8.51 16.91
CA GLY A 96 -15.42 -8.47 15.87
C GLY A 96 -15.76 -9.80 15.19
N CYS A 97 -15.18 -10.94 15.61
CA CYS A 97 -15.56 -12.27 15.17
C CYS A 97 -16.57 -12.93 16.12
N HIS A 98 -17.36 -13.87 15.59
CA HIS A 98 -18.10 -14.82 16.41
C HIS A 98 -17.22 -15.99 16.86
N GLU A 99 -16.44 -16.53 15.93
CA GLU A 99 -15.38 -17.50 16.17
C GLU A 99 -14.12 -17.02 15.45
N CYS A 100 -12.98 -17.02 16.13
CA CYS A 100 -11.74 -16.43 15.65
C CYS A 100 -10.68 -17.52 15.50
N ASN A 101 -10.01 -17.54 14.35
CA ASN A 101 -8.88 -18.40 14.07
C ASN A 101 -7.63 -17.55 13.84
N ASN A 102 -6.63 -17.70 14.69
CA ASN A 102 -5.39 -16.93 14.59
C ASN A 102 -4.49 -17.50 13.50
N THR A 103 -3.95 -16.64 12.63
CA THR A 103 -3.04 -17.01 11.55
C THR A 103 -1.73 -16.22 11.66
N PRO A 104 -0.61 -16.69 11.08
CA PRO A 104 0.61 -15.89 11.09
C PRO A 104 0.40 -14.58 10.32
N GLY A 105 0.38 -13.45 11.03
CA GLY A 105 0.26 -12.12 10.42
C GLY A 105 -1.16 -11.54 10.44
N SER A 106 -2.17 -12.31 10.85
CA SER A 106 -3.58 -11.89 10.86
C SER A 106 -4.48 -12.92 11.56
N TYR A 107 -5.80 -12.79 11.40
CA TYR A 107 -6.79 -13.75 11.90
C TYR A 107 -7.96 -13.85 10.93
N GLU A 108 -8.61 -15.01 10.92
CA GLU A 108 -9.80 -15.27 10.12
C GLU A 108 -11.02 -15.41 11.04
N CYS A 109 -12.11 -14.72 10.71
CA CYS A 109 -13.38 -14.89 11.37
C CYS A 109 -14.21 -16.01 10.73
N SER A 110 -14.80 -16.85 11.57
CA SER A 110 -15.95 -17.67 11.23
C SER A 110 -17.22 -17.03 11.78
N CYS A 111 -18.21 -16.81 10.91
CA CYS A 111 -19.44 -16.10 11.23
C CYS A 111 -20.60 -17.09 11.39
N ARG A 112 -21.52 -16.78 12.31
CA ARG A 112 -22.77 -17.53 12.49
C ARG A 112 -23.72 -17.25 11.31
N ASP A 113 -24.73 -18.11 11.16
CA ASP A 113 -25.80 -17.90 10.20
C ASP A 113 -26.43 -16.51 10.34
N GLY A 114 -26.77 -15.87 9.21
CA GLY A 114 -27.22 -14.48 9.16
C GLY A 114 -26.08 -13.44 9.11
N TYR A 115 -24.82 -13.86 9.14
CA TYR A 115 -23.66 -12.96 9.04
C TYR A 115 -22.68 -13.41 7.96
N ALA A 116 -22.03 -12.44 7.32
CA ALA A 116 -20.98 -12.66 6.34
C ALA A 116 -19.64 -12.10 6.83
N VAL A 117 -18.55 -12.68 6.33
CA VAL A 117 -17.21 -12.19 6.61
C VAL A 117 -17.02 -10.84 5.91
N GLY A 118 -16.69 -9.81 6.69
CA GLY A 118 -16.45 -8.46 6.19
C GLY A 118 -15.20 -8.36 5.31
N THR A 119 -15.04 -7.21 4.64
CA THR A 119 -13.87 -6.92 3.81
C THR A 119 -12.59 -7.03 4.65
N GLY A 120 -11.70 -7.96 4.27
CA GLY A 120 -10.45 -8.21 4.98
C GLY A 120 -10.46 -9.43 5.89
N GLY A 121 -11.55 -10.19 5.99
CA GLY A 121 -11.53 -11.49 6.70
C GLY A 121 -11.67 -11.43 8.23
N THR A 122 -11.65 -10.22 8.79
CA THR A 122 -11.40 -9.95 10.22
C THR A 122 -12.60 -9.43 10.99
N SER A 123 -13.80 -9.48 10.41
CA SER A 123 -15.04 -9.15 11.13
C SER A 123 -16.23 -9.92 10.59
N CYS A 124 -17.26 -10.12 11.42
CA CYS A 124 -18.56 -10.60 10.99
C CYS A 124 -19.53 -9.41 10.86
N GLN A 125 -20.17 -9.32 9.70
CA GLN A 125 -21.14 -8.28 9.38
C GLN A 125 -22.50 -8.91 9.12
N ASP A 126 -23.54 -8.29 9.65
CA ASP A 126 -24.92 -8.71 9.44
C ASP A 126 -25.26 -8.73 7.95
N VAL A 127 -25.85 -9.83 7.48
CA VAL A 127 -26.34 -9.94 6.10
C VAL A 127 -27.71 -9.33 6.05
N ASN A 128 -27.88 -8.25 5.29
CA ASN A 128 -29.19 -7.68 5.11
C ASN A 128 -29.98 -8.47 4.06
N GLU A 129 -30.81 -9.41 4.51
CA GLU A 129 -31.57 -10.29 3.61
C GLU A 129 -32.61 -9.51 2.80
N CYS A 130 -33.05 -8.34 3.27
CA CYS A 130 -33.97 -7.47 2.54
C CYS A 130 -33.36 -6.81 1.31
N LEU A 131 -32.03 -6.86 1.15
CA LEU A 131 -31.31 -6.32 -0.01
C LEU A 131 -30.84 -7.41 -0.99
N LEU A 132 -31.15 -8.67 -0.71
CA LEU A 132 -30.82 -9.78 -1.61
C LEU A 132 -31.79 -9.82 -2.81
N ASP A 133 -31.29 -10.27 -3.95
CA ASP A 133 -32.01 -10.22 -5.25
C ASP A 133 -33.16 -11.25 -5.33
N ASP A 134 -33.12 -12.28 -4.48
CA ASP A 134 -34.22 -13.21 -4.30
C ASP A 134 -35.27 -12.58 -3.37
N ALA A 135 -36.53 -12.51 -3.82
CA ALA A 135 -37.61 -11.91 -3.05
C ALA A 135 -37.88 -12.70 -1.73
N VAL A 136 -37.17 -12.32 -0.67
CA VAL A 136 -37.23 -12.96 0.65
C VAL A 136 -38.58 -12.73 1.34
N CYS A 137 -39.21 -11.58 1.12
CA CYS A 137 -40.53 -11.25 1.63
C CYS A 137 -41.49 -10.86 0.50
N SER A 138 -42.75 -11.27 0.60
CA SER A 138 -43.81 -10.86 -0.35
C SER A 138 -44.35 -9.44 -0.11
N TYR A 139 -44.12 -8.87 1.07
CA TYR A 139 -44.62 -7.54 1.47
C TYR A 139 -43.50 -6.69 2.07
N VAL A 140 -43.53 -6.43 3.39
CA VAL A 140 -42.54 -5.58 4.05
C VAL A 140 -41.49 -6.46 4.68
N CYS A 141 -40.22 -6.23 4.35
CA CYS A 141 -39.06 -6.87 4.97
C CYS A 141 -38.44 -5.93 5.99
N ILE A 142 -38.14 -6.44 7.19
CA ILE A 142 -37.40 -5.73 8.23
C ILE A 142 -36.15 -6.52 8.57
N ASN A 143 -34.99 -5.94 8.29
CA ASN A 143 -33.71 -6.50 8.66
C ASN A 143 -33.48 -6.36 10.18
N THR A 144 -32.92 -7.39 10.78
CA THR A 144 -32.56 -7.45 12.21
C THR A 144 -31.17 -8.05 12.37
N GLU A 145 -30.57 -7.94 13.54
CA GLU A 145 -29.23 -8.50 13.73
C GLU A 145 -29.26 -10.03 13.69
N GLY A 146 -28.57 -10.61 12.70
CA GLY A 146 -28.46 -12.03 12.42
C GLY A 146 -29.69 -12.66 11.75
N SER A 147 -30.68 -11.88 11.32
CA SER A 147 -31.90 -12.39 10.69
C SER A 147 -32.77 -11.28 10.11
N TYR A 148 -33.93 -11.65 9.58
CA TYR A 148 -34.96 -10.72 9.13
C TYR A 148 -36.34 -11.22 9.55
N TYR A 149 -37.36 -10.36 9.48
CA TYR A 149 -38.75 -10.81 9.52
C TYR A 149 -39.62 -10.06 8.53
N CYS A 150 -40.62 -10.78 8.01
CA CYS A 150 -41.59 -10.23 7.08
C CYS A 150 -42.86 -9.81 7.83
N ILE A 151 -43.44 -8.67 7.43
CA ILE A 151 -44.74 -8.22 7.92
C ILE A 151 -45.79 -8.43 6.82
N CYS A 152 -46.79 -9.25 7.14
CA CYS A 152 -47.92 -9.52 6.26
C CYS A 152 -49.08 -8.52 6.48
N PRO A 153 -49.95 -8.30 5.49
CA PRO A 153 -51.20 -7.57 5.68
C PRO A 153 -52.11 -8.26 6.71
N PRO A 154 -53.04 -7.53 7.35
CA PRO A 154 -54.00 -8.10 8.29
C PRO A 154 -54.76 -9.29 7.68
N GLY A 155 -54.77 -10.42 8.40
CA GLY A 155 -55.48 -11.65 7.98
C GLY A 155 -54.61 -12.69 7.27
N TYR A 156 -53.32 -12.41 7.04
CA TYR A 156 -52.35 -13.36 6.49
C TYR A 156 -51.29 -13.70 7.55
N LEU A 157 -50.83 -14.94 7.55
CA LEU A 157 -49.74 -15.42 8.41
C LEU A 157 -48.46 -15.56 7.58
N PRO A 158 -47.27 -15.26 8.14
CA PRO A 158 -46.01 -15.60 7.49
C PRO A 158 -45.90 -17.13 7.37
N GLU A 159 -45.51 -17.63 6.19
CA GLU A 159 -45.12 -19.04 6.04
C GLU A 159 -43.81 -19.28 6.80
N THR A 160 -43.79 -20.32 7.63
CA THR A 160 -42.59 -20.81 8.30
C THR A 160 -42.05 -21.99 7.52
N ASP A 161 -40.81 -21.91 7.04
CA ASP A 161 -40.01 -23.09 6.70
C ASP A 161 -39.32 -23.62 7.97
#